data_AF-A0A1W9P4B5-F1
#
_entry.id   AF-A0A1W9P4B5-F1
#
_cell.length_a   1.000
_cell.length_b   1.000
_cell.length_c   1.000
_cell.angle_alpha   90.00
_cell.angle_beta   90.00
_cell.angle_gamma   90.00
#
_symmetry.space_group_name_H-M   'P 1'
#
loop_
_entity.id
_entity.type
_entity.pdbx_description
1 polymer ?
#
loop_
_entity_poly.entity_id
_entity_poly.type
_entity_poly.pdbx_seq_one_letter_code
_entity_poly.pdbx_strand_id
1 'polypeptide(L)'
;MIIADLLYSATKAFLNADIENPQRNAEILLSYLLDCSIGEIYLSKEIELDIEKFKCSIQQKIEGEPWAYIFNSVQFRNLELKIKKGVFIPRPETELLVEEAERIVLRWLGHTKHAVDFPSEEIMAQVSIGNFSIADTRNWCSSTSAPAAET
;
A
#
# COMPACT_ATOMS: atom_id res chain seq x y z
N MET A 1 -13.28 23.18 -8.10
CA MET A 1 -13.94 23.21 -6.77
C MET A 1 -13.02 23.85 -5.76
N ILE A 2 -13.54 24.48 -4.70
CA ILE A 2 -12.71 25.12 -3.66
C ILE A 2 -12.24 24.04 -2.67
N ILE A 3 -10.92 23.99 -2.43
CA ILE A 3 -10.29 23.00 -1.53
C ILE A 3 -10.81 23.11 -0.09
N ALA A 4 -11.01 24.34 0.39
CA ALA A 4 -11.51 24.59 1.74
C ALA A 4 -12.87 23.92 1.98
N ASP A 5 -13.77 23.94 0.99
CA ASP A 5 -15.09 23.32 1.11
C ASP A 5 -14.99 21.79 1.18
N LEU A 6 -14.08 21.20 0.40
CA LEU A 6 -13.81 19.77 0.41
C LEU A 6 -13.23 19.31 1.75
N LEU A 7 -12.19 20.00 2.25
CA LEU A 7 -11.61 19.74 3.57
C LEU A 7 -12.66 19.86 4.68
N TYR A 8 -13.48 20.92 4.64
CA TYR A 8 -14.54 21.13 5.61
C TYR A 8 -15.57 19.99 5.59
N SER A 9 -16.02 19.58 4.40
CA SER A 9 -17.00 18.51 4.23
C SER A 9 -16.49 17.14 4.73
N ALA A 10 -15.26 16.77 4.38
CA ALA A 10 -14.64 15.52 4.85
C ALA A 10 -14.39 15.55 6.36
N THR A 11 -13.86 16.66 6.89
CA THR A 11 -13.61 16.81 8.32
C THR A 11 -14.90 16.67 9.12
N LYS A 12 -16.00 17.28 8.65
CA LYS A 12 -17.32 17.15 9.29
C LYS A 12 -17.84 15.71 9.23
N ALA A 13 -17.68 15.02 8.11
CA ALA A 13 -18.08 13.62 7.98
C ALA A 13 -17.32 12.72 8.96
N PHE A 14 -16.00 12.88 9.06
CA PHE A 14 -15.17 12.12 9.99
C PHE A 14 -15.43 12.46 11.45
N LEU A 15 -15.70 13.73 11.77
CA LEU A 15 -16.08 14.16 13.11
C LEU A 15 -17.41 13.52 13.55
N ASN A 16 -18.41 13.50 12.66
CA ASN A 16 -19.70 12.87 12.95
C ASN A 16 -19.61 11.36 13.14
N ALA A 17 -18.58 10.73 12.57
CA ALA A 17 -18.31 9.29 12.69
C ALA A 17 -17.32 8.95 13.82
N ASP A 18 -16.96 9.92 14.66
CA ASP A 18 -16.02 9.77 15.79
C ASP A 18 -14.64 9.21 15.38
N ILE A 19 -14.17 9.59 14.18
CA ILE A 19 -12.84 9.22 13.71
C ILE A 19 -11.79 10.14 14.34
N GLU A 20 -10.75 9.53 14.92
CA GLU A 20 -9.62 10.26 15.47
C GLU A 20 -8.94 11.18 14.43
N ASN A 21 -8.56 12.39 14.83
CA ASN A 21 -7.90 13.37 13.98
C ASN A 21 -8.64 13.60 12.64
N PRO A 22 -9.89 14.09 12.65
CA PRO A 22 -10.73 14.16 11.45
C PRO A 22 -10.13 15.06 10.36
N GLN A 23 -9.50 16.18 10.74
CA GLN A 23 -8.84 17.07 9.80
C GLN A 23 -7.66 16.40 9.09
N ARG A 24 -6.82 15.67 9.84
CA ARG A 24 -5.67 14.96 9.28
C ARG A 24 -6.11 13.85 8.31
N ASN A 25 -7.19 13.14 8.63
CA ASN A 25 -7.77 12.14 7.74
C ASN A 25 -8.32 12.78 6.45
N ALA A 26 -8.93 13.97 6.52
CA ALA A 26 -9.37 14.71 5.34
C ALA A 26 -8.20 15.15 4.46
N GLU A 27 -7.11 15.63 5.06
CA GLU A 27 -5.86 15.97 4.34
C GLU A 27 -5.28 14.75 3.60
N ILE A 28 -5.16 13.61 4.28
CA ILE A 28 -4.61 12.37 3.70
C ILE A 28 -5.48 11.86 2.54
N LEU A 29 -6.80 11.94 2.68
CA LEU A 29 -7.73 11.56 1.62
C LEU A 29 -7.54 12.44 0.37
N LEU A 30 -7.49 13.76 0.56
CA LEU A 30 -7.34 14.69 -0.55
C LEU A 30 -5.96 14.59 -1.20
N SER A 31 -4.90 14.42 -0.39
CA SER A 31 -3.53 14.23 -0.91
C SER A 31 -3.48 13.02 -1.84
N TYR A 32 -4.13 11.92 -1.44
CA TYR A 32 -4.19 10.70 -2.23
C TYR A 32 -5.01 10.88 -3.52
N LEU A 33 -6.19 11.49 -3.45
CA LEU A 33 -7.07 11.63 -4.63
C LEU A 33 -6.52 12.63 -5.67
N LEU A 34 -5.70 13.58 -5.23
CA LEU A 34 -5.09 14.61 -6.08
C LEU A 34 -3.66 14.28 -6.49
N ASP A 35 -3.11 13.17 -6.00
CA ASP A 35 -1.72 12.77 -6.20
C ASP A 35 -0.73 13.90 -5.87
N CYS A 36 -0.92 14.54 -4.71
CA CYS A 36 -0.11 15.67 -4.26
C CYS A 36 0.24 15.57 -2.78
N SER A 37 1.22 16.35 -2.34
CA SER A 37 1.57 16.46 -0.93
C SER A 37 0.54 17.28 -0.15
N ILE A 38 0.43 17.03 1.16
CA ILE A 38 -0.47 17.80 2.04
C ILE A 38 -0.15 19.30 2.01
N GLY A 39 1.12 19.68 1.85
CA GLY A 39 1.51 21.09 1.71
C GLY A 39 0.95 21.74 0.44
N GLU A 40 0.96 21.02 -0.68
CA GLU A 40 0.44 21.49 -1.98
C GLU A 40 -1.08 21.67 -1.98
N ILE A 41 -1.81 20.93 -1.14
CA ILE A 41 -3.26 21.12 -0.94
C ILE A 41 -3.56 22.57 -0.53
N TYR A 42 -2.76 23.15 0.36
CA TYR A 42 -2.99 24.51 0.86
C TYR A 42 -2.54 25.61 -0.11
N LEU A 43 -1.71 25.26 -1.11
CA LEU A 43 -1.21 26.19 -2.14
C LEU A 43 -2.16 26.28 -3.33
N SER A 44 -2.85 25.18 -3.64
CA SER A 44 -3.82 25.10 -4.71
C SER A 44 -5.13 25.80 -4.32
N LYS A 45 -5.72 26.59 -5.24
CA LYS A 45 -7.02 27.25 -4.99
C LYS A 45 -8.19 26.49 -5.61
N GLU A 46 -7.96 25.87 -6.75
CA GLU A 46 -8.95 25.11 -7.49
C GLU A 46 -8.37 23.76 -7.88
N ILE A 47 -9.18 22.72 -7.72
CA ILE A 47 -8.86 21.35 -8.09
C ILE A 47 -10.04 20.74 -8.84
N GLU A 48 -9.69 19.82 -9.72
CA GLU A 48 -10.60 18.87 -10.35
C GLU A 48 -10.49 17.54 -9.60
N LEU A 49 -11.63 17.06 -9.10
CA LEU A 49 -11.72 15.87 -8.27
C LEU A 49 -12.98 15.11 -8.65
N ASP A 50 -12.88 13.79 -8.73
CA ASP A 50 -14.04 12.92 -8.83
C ASP A 50 -14.78 12.87 -7.48
N ILE A 51 -15.92 13.56 -7.41
CA ILE A 51 -16.75 13.69 -6.21
C ILE A 51 -17.29 12.33 -5.75
N GLU A 52 -17.60 11.43 -6.68
CA GLU A 52 -18.17 10.12 -6.34
C GLU A 52 -17.10 9.24 -5.69
N LYS A 53 -15.87 9.26 -6.22
CA LYS A 53 -14.73 8.61 -5.55
C LYS A 53 -14.47 9.19 -4.17
N PHE A 54 -14.48 10.52 -4.04
CA PHE A 54 -14.28 11.18 -2.76
C PHE A 54 -15.30 10.76 -1.69
N LYS A 55 -16.60 10.78 -2.03
CA LYS A 55 -17.66 10.34 -1.11
C LYS A 55 -17.54 8.85 -0.78
N CYS A 56 -17.22 8.01 -1.78
CA CYS A 56 -17.04 6.58 -1.58
C CYS A 56 -15.90 6.29 -0.60
N SER A 57 -14.74 6.95 -0.77
CA SER A 57 -13.60 6.81 0.14
C SER A 57 -13.91 7.27 1.57
N ILE A 58 -14.69 8.35 1.74
CA ILE A 58 -15.16 8.78 3.07
C ILE A 58 -16.01 7.69 3.71
N GLN A 59 -16.97 7.13 2.96
CA GLN A 59 -17.87 6.10 3.46
C GLN A 59 -17.12 4.83 3.87
N GLN A 60 -16.20 4.35 3.03
CA GLN A 60 -15.33 3.21 3.36
C GLN A 60 -14.53 3.45 4.64
N LYS A 61 -14.00 4.67 4.81
CA LYS A 61 -13.25 5.02 6.01
C LYS A 61 -14.13 5.02 7.27
N ILE A 62 -15.37 5.51 7.17
CA ILE A 62 -16.36 5.51 8.24
C ILE A 62 -16.78 4.08 8.60
N GLU A 63 -16.85 3.17 7.63
CA GLU A 63 -17.11 1.75 7.85
C GLU A 63 -15.94 1.01 8.52
N GLY A 64 -14.84 1.71 8.80
CA GLY A 64 -13.67 1.17 9.49
C GLY A 64 -12.62 0.57 8.55
N GLU A 65 -12.71 0.80 7.23
CA GLU A 65 -11.68 0.33 6.32
C GLU A 65 -10.35 1.09 6.52
N PRO A 66 -9.22 0.37 6.67
CA PRO A 66 -7.90 0.99 6.67
C PRO A 66 -7.61 1.74 5.37
N TRP A 67 -6.84 2.84 5.48
CA TRP A 67 -6.43 3.65 4.31
C TRP A 67 -5.75 2.82 3.23
N ALA A 68 -4.94 1.83 3.62
CA ALA A 68 -4.23 0.97 2.69
C ALA A 68 -5.19 0.23 1.73
N TYR A 69 -6.38 -0.18 2.19
CA TYR A 69 -7.37 -0.83 1.32
C TYR A 69 -8.18 0.16 0.50
N ILE A 70 -8.47 1.34 1.05
CA ILE A 70 -9.15 2.43 0.31
C ILE A 70 -8.26 2.89 -0.87
N PHE A 71 -6.95 2.99 -0.63
CA PHE A 71 -5.95 3.40 -1.59
C PHE A 71 -5.44 2.25 -2.46
N ASN A 72 -5.77 1.01 -2.11
CA ASN A 72 -5.19 -0.20 -2.72
C ASN A 72 -3.66 -0.16 -2.80
N SER A 73 -3.00 0.61 -1.92
CA SER A 73 -1.55 0.73 -1.85
C SER A 73 -1.07 0.93 -0.42
N VAL A 74 0.16 0.50 -0.17
CA VAL A 74 0.84 0.66 1.11
C VAL A 74 2.32 0.90 0.86
N GLN A 75 2.92 1.83 1.60
CA GLN A 75 4.37 2.00 1.59
C GLN A 75 5.01 0.98 2.54
N PHE A 76 5.99 0.25 2.04
CA PHE A 76 6.80 -0.69 2.81
C PHE A 76 8.28 -0.44 2.45
N ARG A 77 9.06 0.03 3.42
CA ARG A 77 10.41 0.58 3.18
C ARG A 77 10.37 1.64 2.05
N ASN A 78 11.20 1.49 1.02
CA ASN A 78 11.25 2.39 -0.14
C ASN A 78 10.35 1.95 -1.30
N LEU A 79 9.43 1.01 -1.07
CA LEU A 79 8.57 0.43 -2.09
C LEU A 79 7.11 0.81 -1.84
N GLU A 80 6.38 1.10 -2.92
CA GLU A 80 4.92 1.18 -2.91
C GLU A 80 4.35 -0.15 -3.40
N LEU A 81 3.64 -0.86 -2.53
CA LEU A 81 3.03 -2.14 -2.83
C LEU A 81 1.54 -1.95 -3.14
N LYS A 82 1.09 -2.45 -4.29
CA LYS A 82 -0.34 -2.55 -4.59
C LYS A 82 -0.95 -3.71 -3.81
N ILE A 83 -1.99 -3.43 -3.05
CA ILE A 83 -2.68 -4.44 -2.22
C ILE A 83 -4.15 -4.54 -2.60
N LYS A 84 -4.76 -5.67 -2.22
CA LYS A 84 -6.20 -5.92 -2.35
C LYS A 84 -6.78 -6.26 -0.99
N LYS A 85 -8.10 -6.08 -0.86
CA LYS A 85 -8.85 -6.48 0.33
C LYS A 85 -8.60 -7.97 0.63
N GLY A 86 -8.28 -8.27 1.89
CA GLY A 86 -7.96 -9.64 2.33
C GLY A 86 -6.46 -10.00 2.30
N VAL A 87 -5.61 -9.12 1.78
CA VAL A 87 -4.14 -9.28 1.86
C VAL A 87 -3.62 -8.64 3.14
N PHE A 88 -2.62 -9.27 3.75
CA PHE A 88 -1.95 -8.74 4.95
C PHE A 88 -1.36 -7.36 4.68
N ILE A 89 -1.70 -6.37 5.51
CA ILE A 89 -1.07 -5.05 5.47
C ILE A 89 0.24 -5.14 6.25
N PRO A 90 1.41 -5.01 5.60
CA PRO A 90 2.69 -5.08 6.27
C PRO A 90 2.80 -3.98 7.32
N ARG A 91 3.37 -4.34 8.48
CA ARG A 91 3.55 -3.43 9.62
C ARG A 91 5.02 -3.03 9.74
N PRO A 92 5.36 -1.86 10.31
CA PRO A 92 6.75 -1.45 10.49
C PRO A 92 7.57 -2.50 11.26
N GLU A 93 6.96 -3.17 12.23
CA GLU A 93 7.62 -4.21 13.03
C GLU A 93 7.97 -5.45 12.20
N THR A 94 7.30 -5.68 11.07
CA THR A 94 7.60 -6.78 10.14
C THR A 94 8.82 -6.52 9.27
N GLU A 95 9.34 -5.29 9.24
CA GLU A 95 10.61 -4.98 8.55
C GLU A 95 11.78 -5.71 9.19
N LEU A 96 11.79 -5.81 10.53
CA LEU A 96 12.83 -6.54 11.27
C LEU A 96 12.86 -8.04 10.92
N LEU A 97 11.69 -8.63 10.66
CA LEU A 97 11.60 -10.03 10.23
C LEU A 97 12.18 -10.22 8.82
N VAL A 98 11.95 -9.25 7.93
CA VAL A 98 12.53 -9.28 6.58
C VAL A 98 14.04 -9.09 6.64
N GLU A 99 14.55 -8.19 7.49
CA GLU A 99 15.99 -8.01 7.70
C GLU A 99 16.66 -9.27 8.26
N GLU A 100 16.02 -9.97 9.21
CA GLU A 100 16.55 -11.22 9.73
C GLU A 100 16.54 -12.33 8.66
N ALA A 101 15.47 -12.41 7.87
CA ALA A 101 15.39 -13.35 6.76
C ALA A 101 16.48 -13.08 5.72
N GLU A 102 16.69 -11.81 5.36
CA GLU A 102 17.77 -11.37 4.46
C GLU A 102 19.14 -11.77 5.02
N ARG A 103 19.39 -11.52 6.31
CA ARG A 103 20.64 -11.90 6.98
C ARG A 103 20.89 -13.41 6.93
N ILE A 104 19.87 -14.22 7.16
CA ILE A 104 19.98 -15.69 7.10
C ILE A 104 20.29 -16.12 5.67
N VAL A 105 19.59 -15.60 4.66
CA VAL A 105 19.82 -15.94 3.25
C VAL A 105 21.24 -15.57 2.82
N LEU A 106 21.71 -14.37 3.16
CA LEU A 106 23.09 -13.93 2.88
C LEU A 106 24.14 -14.83 3.55
N ARG A 107 23.88 -15.27 4.79
CA ARG A 107 24.75 -16.20 5.51
C ARG A 107 24.81 -17.58 4.82
N TRP A 108 23.68 -18.06 4.30
CA TRP A 108 23.62 -19.32 3.56
C TRP A 108 24.31 -19.22 2.19
N LEU A 109 24.12 -18.12 1.46
CA LEU A 109 24.77 -17.87 0.18
C LEU A 109 26.30 -17.71 0.31
N GLY A 110 26.78 -17.15 1.43
CA GLY A 110 28.21 -17.07 1.73
C GLY A 110 28.92 -18.44 1.91
N HIS A 111 28.17 -19.52 2.10
CA HIS A 111 28.71 -20.89 2.18
C HIS A 111 28.71 -21.62 0.82
N THR A 112 28.02 -21.11 -0.20
CA THR A 112 28.01 -21.69 -1.54
C THR A 112 29.07 -21.00 -2.41
N LYS A 113 30.04 -21.77 -2.93
CA LYS A 113 31.15 -21.28 -3.78
C LYS A 113 30.73 -20.83 -5.19
N HIS A 114 29.49 -20.41 -5.37
CA HIS A 114 28.99 -19.87 -6.63
C HIS A 114 28.56 -18.44 -6.35
N ALA A 115 29.47 -17.51 -6.64
CA ALA A 115 29.17 -16.10 -6.74
C ALA A 115 28.13 -15.94 -7.86
N VAL A 116 26.87 -15.81 -7.46
CA VAL A 116 25.84 -15.23 -8.30
C VAL A 116 25.78 -13.79 -7.83
N ASP A 117 26.23 -12.88 -8.69
CA ASP A 117 26.11 -11.44 -8.47
C ASP A 117 24.62 -11.12 -8.39
N PHE A 118 24.08 -11.03 -7.17
CA PHE A 118 22.75 -10.50 -6.94
C PHE A 118 22.90 -8.98 -6.80
N PRO A 119 22.29 -8.17 -7.68
CA PRO A 119 22.09 -6.77 -7.36
C PRO A 119 21.22 -6.74 -6.10
N SER A 120 21.72 -6.09 -5.05
CA SER A 120 21.09 -5.97 -3.73
C SER A 120 19.65 -5.44 -3.74
N GLU A 121 19.20 -4.92 -4.88
CA GLU A 121 17.84 -4.40 -5.10
C GLU A 121 16.83 -5.48 -5.54
N GLU A 122 17.28 -6.65 -6.03
CA GLU A 122 16.39 -7.72 -6.54
C GLU A 122 16.02 -8.80 -5.50
N ILE A 123 16.71 -8.88 -4.36
CA ILE A 123 16.47 -9.93 -3.34
C ILE A 123 15.11 -9.76 -2.62
N MET A 124 14.45 -8.62 -2.77
CA MET A 124 13.25 -8.25 -1.98
C MET A 124 11.91 -8.78 -2.50
N ALA A 125 11.89 -9.81 -3.36
CA ALA A 125 10.63 -10.26 -3.99
C ALA A 125 10.26 -11.75 -3.79
N GLN A 126 10.95 -12.51 -2.94
CA GLN A 126 10.50 -13.87 -2.60
C GLN A 126 10.72 -14.24 -1.13
N VAL A 127 10.13 -13.47 -0.22
CA VAL A 127 9.73 -14.02 1.09
C VAL A 127 8.23 -14.28 1.01
N SER A 128 7.88 -15.52 0.65
CA SER A 128 6.50 -15.98 0.53
C SER A 128 5.85 -16.09 1.90
N ILE A 129 5.39 -14.96 2.45
CA ILE A 129 4.40 -14.94 3.54
C ILE A 129 3.03 -14.75 2.86
N GLY A 130 2.53 -15.83 2.26
CA GLY A 130 1.18 -15.91 1.70
C GLY A 130 0.99 -15.19 0.36
N ASN A 131 0.82 -15.98 -0.71
CA ASN A 131 0.20 -15.62 -2.00
C ASN A 131 0.39 -14.17 -2.49
N PHE A 132 1.63 -13.77 -2.75
CA PHE A 132 1.93 -12.56 -3.53
C PHE A 132 2.27 -12.93 -4.97
N SER A 133 1.52 -12.36 -5.92
CA SER A 133 1.83 -12.37 -7.35
C SER A 133 2.31 -10.97 -7.72
N ILE A 134 3.55 -10.87 -8.20
CA ILE A 134 4.11 -9.68 -8.83
C ILE A 134 4.07 -9.93 -10.35
N ALA A 135 3.18 -9.22 -11.05
CA ALA A 135 3.29 -8.96 -12.48
C ALA A 135 3.92 -7.56 -12.59
N ASP A 136 5.10 -7.36 -13.15
CA ASP A 136 5.45 -7.33 -14.57
C ASP A 136 6.99 -7.12 -14.62
N THR A 137 7.85 -7.67 -15.49
CA THR A 137 7.77 -8.04 -16.91
C THR A 137 8.89 -9.05 -17.24
N ARG A 138 8.66 -9.87 -18.28
CA ARG A 138 9.54 -10.84 -18.96
C ARG A 138 9.66 -12.24 -18.34
N ASN A 139 8.89 -13.14 -18.95
CA ASN A 139 9.14 -14.57 -19.12
C ASN A 139 9.62 -15.35 -17.88
N TRP A 140 8.67 -15.94 -17.17
CA TRP A 140 8.88 -17.28 -16.65
C TRP A 140 7.60 -18.11 -16.70
N CYS A 141 7.39 -18.76 -17.85
CA CYS A 141 6.60 -19.98 -17.91
C CYS A 141 7.52 -21.16 -17.55
N SER A 142 7.25 -21.88 -16.47
CA SER A 142 7.14 -23.35 -16.54
C SER A 142 6.64 -23.98 -15.22
N SER A 143 5.53 -24.69 -15.37
CA SER A 143 4.97 -25.79 -14.58
C SER A 143 4.56 -25.53 -13.12
N THR A 144 3.29 -25.15 -12.99
CA THR A 144 2.26 -25.72 -12.10
C THR A 144 2.66 -26.96 -11.28
N SER A 145 2.54 -26.83 -9.96
CA SER A 145 2.07 -27.93 -9.10
C SER A 145 0.54 -27.99 -9.15
N ALA A 146 -0.01 -29.12 -9.63
CA ALA A 146 -1.31 -29.60 -9.15
C ALA A 146 -1.11 -30.11 -7.71
N PRO A 147 -2.06 -29.93 -6.77
CA PRO A 147 -3.32 -30.69 -6.83
C PRO A 147 -4.56 -29.93 -6.28
N ALA A 148 -5.73 -30.19 -6.87
CA ALA A 148 -7.00 -30.25 -6.14
C ALA A 148 -8.02 -30.98 -7.01
N ALA A 149 -8.29 -32.22 -6.64
CA ALA A 149 -9.49 -32.92 -7.06
C ALA A 149 -10.69 -32.28 -6.35
N GLU A 150 -11.74 -31.95 -7.08
CA GLU A 150 -13.11 -31.91 -6.57
C GLU A 150 -14.08 -31.89 -7.77
N THR A 151 -14.68 -33.06 -8.00
CA THR A 151 -15.85 -33.45 -8.82
C THR A 151 -15.91 -33.10 -10.31
#